data_AF-A0A9D5MU15-F1
#
_entry.id   AF-A0A9D5MU15-F1
#
_cell.length_a   1.000
_cell.length_b   1.000
_cell.length_c   1.000
_cell.angle_alpha   90.00
_cell.angle_beta   90.00
_cell.angle_gamma   90.00
#
_symmetry.space_group_name_H-M   'P 1'
#
loop_
_entity.id
_entity.type
_entity.pdbx_description
1 polymer ?
#
loop_
_entity_poly.entity_id
_entity_poly.type
_entity_poly.pdbx_seq_one_letter_code
_entity_poly.pdbx_strand_id
1 'polypeptide(L)' 'MQQYSLKELRARKNLTQSEVAEIMGISVQTYNAWEKDVSNVAIGKVNALAEFFGVTVGEIFLPCNMKNIHI' A
#
# COMPACT_ATOMS: atom_id res chain seq x y z
N MET A 1 6.19 -12.06 -12.50
CA MET A 1 5.16 -11.79 -11.47
C MET A 1 4.59 -10.41 -11.77
N GLN A 2 3.27 -10.27 -11.79
CA GLN A 2 2.63 -8.95 -12.01
C GLN A 2 2.55 -8.22 -10.66
N GLN A 3 2.88 -6.93 -10.65
CA GLN A 3 2.68 -6.07 -9.48
C GLN A 3 1.47 -5.15 -9.72
N TYR A 4 0.71 -4.91 -8.66
CA TYR A 4 -0.44 -4.02 -8.63
C TYR A 4 -0.09 -2.76 -7.84
N SER A 5 -0.53 -1.61 -8.36
CA SER A 5 -0.55 -0.37 -7.59
C SER A 5 -1.69 -0.38 -6.57
N LEU A 6 -1.53 0.34 -5.46
CA LEU A 6 -2.61 0.52 -4.49
C LEU A 6 -3.86 1.14 -5.12
N LYS A 7 -3.67 2.02 -6.11
CA LYS A 7 -4.77 2.64 -6.86
C LYS A 7 -5.59 1.60 -7.64
N GLU A 8 -4.96 0.63 -8.28
CA GLU A 8 -5.65 -0.46 -8.99
C GLU A 8 -6.40 -1.37 -8.03
N LEU A 9 -5.76 -1.77 -6.92
CA LEU A 9 -6.38 -2.61 -5.89
C LEU A 9 -7.61 -1.92 -5.29
N ARG A 10 -7.51 -0.62 -5.03
CA ARG A 10 -8.64 0.21 -4.59
C ARG A 10 -9.75 0.28 -5.63
N ALA A 11 -9.40 0.53 -6.90
CA ALA A 11 -10.38 0.61 -7.98
C ALA A 11 -11.15 -0.71 -8.16
N ARG A 12 -10.50 -1.86 -8.00
CA ARG A 12 -11.16 -3.19 -8.02
C ARG A 12 -12.19 -3.38 -6.92
N LYS A 13 -12.01 -2.72 -5.78
CA LYS A 13 -12.95 -2.72 -4.65
C LYS A 13 -14.00 -1.61 -4.75
N ASN A 14 -13.96 -0.75 -5.78
CA ASN A 14 -14.81 0.44 -5.93
C ASN A 14 -14.78 1.39 -4.73
N LEU A 15 -13.63 1.52 -4.08
CA LEU A 15 -13.46 2.41 -2.92
C LEU A 15 -12.80 3.73 -3.31
N THR A 16 -13.09 4.77 -2.56
CA THR A 16 -12.43 6.07 -2.59
C THR A 16 -11.18 6.06 -1.71
N GLN A 17 -10.28 7.03 -1.91
CA GLN A 17 -9.10 7.18 -1.05
C GLN A 17 -9.51 7.43 0.41
N SER A 18 -10.60 8.17 0.64
CA SER A 18 -11.12 8.47 1.97
C SER A 18 -11.63 7.24 2.70
N GLU A 19 -12.39 6.37 2.02
CA GLU A 19 -12.89 5.12 2.61
C GLU A 19 -11.76 4.18 3.01
N VAL A 20 -10.75 4.00 2.15
CA VAL A 20 -9.60 3.14 2.50
C VAL A 20 -8.81 3.75 3.66
N ALA A 21 -8.65 5.07 3.69
CA ALA A 21 -7.96 5.75 4.79
C ALA A 21 -8.70 5.57 6.13
N GLU A 22 -10.02 5.70 6.12
CA GLU A 22 -10.88 5.47 7.29
C GLU A 22 -10.78 4.02 7.78
N ILE A 23 -10.90 3.04 6.88
CA ILE A 23 -10.76 1.61 7.20
C ILE A 23 -9.39 1.31 7.81
N MET A 24 -8.33 1.93 7.28
CA MET A 24 -6.95 1.71 7.72
C MET A 24 -6.55 2.56 8.94
N GLY A 25 -7.45 3.44 9.42
CA GLY A 25 -7.21 4.36 10.53
C GLY A 25 -6.06 5.33 10.27
N ILE A 26 -5.93 5.84 9.04
CA ILE A 26 -4.90 6.80 8.63
C ILE A 26 -5.55 8.04 8.00
N SER A 27 -4.77 9.09 7.80
CA SER A 27 -5.26 10.25 7.04
C SER A 27 -5.39 9.92 5.55
N VAL A 28 -6.34 10.57 4.87
CA VAL A 28 -6.49 10.48 3.41
C VAL A 28 -5.21 10.92 2.69
N GLN A 29 -4.49 11.90 3.26
CA GLN A 29 -3.22 12.40 2.73
C GLN A 29 -2.14 11.31 2.80
N THR A 30 -2.09 10.55 3.91
CA THR A 30 -1.19 9.40 4.08
C THR A 30 -1.48 8.35 3.01
N TYR A 31 -2.75 8.00 2.79
CA TYR A 31 -3.12 7.03 1.76
C TYR A 31 -2.81 7.53 0.33
N ASN A 32 -3.05 8.81 0.05
CA ASN A 32 -2.70 9.43 -1.23
C ASN A 32 -1.18 9.39 -1.49
N ALA A 33 -0.37 9.64 -0.45
CA ALA A 33 1.08 9.51 -0.54
C ALA A 33 1.48 8.06 -0.86
N TRP A 34 0.84 7.08 -0.21
CA TRP A 34 1.11 5.65 -0.47
C TRP A 34 0.76 5.26 -1.91
N GLU A 35 -0.33 5.76 -2.50
CA GLU A 35 -0.62 5.47 -3.92
C GLU A 35 0.45 5.99 -4.90
N LYS A 36 1.24 7.00 -4.49
CA LYS A 36 2.33 7.58 -5.29
C LYS A 36 3.67 6.91 -5.00
N ASP A 37 3.95 6.66 -3.72
CA ASP A 37 5.19 6.08 -3.25
C ASP A 37 4.97 5.31 -1.93
N VAL A 38 5.17 4.00 -1.99
CA VAL A 38 5.07 3.11 -0.82
C VAL A 38 6.43 2.77 -0.20
N SER A 39 7.54 3.33 -0.69
CA SER A 39 8.91 2.99 -0.24
C SER A 39 9.14 3.21 1.26
N ASN A 40 8.50 4.23 1.84
CA ASN A 40 8.64 4.60 3.25
C ASN A 40 7.49 4.08 4.14
N VAL A 41 6.67 3.17 3.63
CA VAL A 41 5.55 2.59 4.41
C VAL A 41 6.08 1.45 5.26
N ALA A 42 5.84 1.52 6.57
CA ALA A 42 6.23 0.46 7.49
C ALA A 42 5.66 -0.89 7.03
N ILE A 43 6.48 -1.95 7.07
CA ILE A 43 6.11 -3.29 6.58
C ILE A 43 4.80 -3.81 7.20
N GLY A 44 4.52 -3.48 8.46
CA GLY A 44 3.26 -3.84 9.11
C GLY A 44 2.02 -3.23 8.45
N LYS A 45 2.12 -2.00 7.92
CA LYS A 45 1.04 -1.35 7.17
C LYS A 45 0.91 -1.93 5.76
N VAL A 46 2.02 -2.30 5.13
CA VAL A 46 2.01 -3.00 3.83
C VAL A 46 1.33 -4.37 3.97
N ASN A 47 1.62 -5.12 5.02
CA ASN A 47 0.96 -6.39 5.32
C ASN A 47 -0.55 -6.20 5.49
N ALA A 48 -0.98 -5.19 6.24
CA ALA A 48 -2.40 -4.89 6.43
C ALA A 48 -3.10 -4.52 5.10
N LEU A 49 -2.42 -3.78 4.22
CA LEU A 49 -2.96 -3.50 2.86
C LEU A 49 -3.07 -4.77 2.03
N ALA A 50 -2.04 -5.64 2.08
CA ALA A 50 -2.03 -6.90 1.37
C ALA A 50 -3.21 -7.79 1.80
N GLU A 51 -3.41 -7.93 3.12
CA GLU A 51 -4.54 -8.66 3.70
C GLU A 51 -5.88 -8.03 3.31
N PHE A 52 -6.02 -6.71 3.40
CA PHE A 52 -7.24 -5.99 3.03
C PHE A 52 -7.62 -6.17 1.55
N PHE A 53 -6.64 -6.12 0.66
CA PHE A 53 -6.85 -6.28 -0.77
C PHE A 53 -6.88 -7.74 -1.23
N GLY A 54 -6.53 -8.69 -0.36
CA GLY A 54 -6.46 -10.12 -0.68
C GLY A 54 -5.33 -10.47 -1.63
N VAL A 55 -4.20 -9.76 -1.53
CA VAL A 55 -2.99 -9.98 -2.33
C VAL A 55 -1.82 -10.26 -1.40
N THR A 56 -0.72 -10.76 -1.94
CA THR A 56 0.54 -10.88 -1.21
C THR A 56 1.33 -9.58 -1.27
N VAL A 57 2.22 -9.36 -0.31
CA VAL A 57 3.11 -8.18 -0.27
C VAL A 57 3.97 -8.07 -1.54
N GLY A 58 4.39 -9.21 -2.11
CA GLY A 58 5.18 -9.23 -3.35
C GLY A 58 4.39 -8.83 -4.60
N GLU A 59 3.07 -8.85 -4.54
CA GLU A 59 2.18 -8.38 -5.60
C GLU A 59 1.85 -6.89 -5.46
N ILE A 60 2.16 -6.24 -4.34
CA ILE A 60 2.07 -4.78 -4.22
C ILE A 60 3.35 -4.19 -4.82
N PHE A 61 3.21 -3.19 -5.70
CA PHE A 61 4.37 -2.45 -6.22
C PHE A 61 5.08 -1.74 -5.08
N LEU A 62 6.14 -2.35 -4.56
CA LEU A 62 7.06 -1.75 -3.61
C LEU A 62 8.30 -1.31 -4.38
N PRO A 63 8.54 0.01 -4.60
CA PRO A 63 9.85 0.48 -5.03
C PRO A 63 10.80 0.27 -3.85
N CYS A 64 11.29 -0.96 -3.71
CA CYS A 64 12.30 -1.31 -2.72
C CYS A 64 13.59 -0.60 -3.09
N ASN A 65 13.88 0.51 -2.43
CA ASN A 65 15.25 1.01 -2.34
C ASN A 65 15.84 0.37 -1.07
N MET A 66 16.35 -0.86 -1.20
CA MET A 66 17.22 -1.46 -0.19
C MET A 66 18.53 -0.66 -0.16
N LYS A 67 18.51 0.49 0.50
CA LYS A 67 19.71 1.20 0.95
C LYS A 67 19.59 1.28 2.46
N ASN A 68 20.45 0.51 3.14
CA ASN A 68 20.72 0.56 4.58
C ASN A 68 19.87 -0.37 5.47
N ILE A 69 19.89 -1.68 5.19
CA ILE A 69 19.99 -2.63 6.29
C ILE A 69 21.47 -2.70 6.66
N HIS A 70 21.90 -1.81 7.56
CA HIS A 70 23.09 -2.10 8.36
C HIS A 70 22.60 -3.02 9.50
N ILE A 71 22.92 -4.30 9.34
CA ILE A 71 23.09 -5.23 10.48
C ILE A 71 24.14 -4.70 11.44
#